data_AF-A0A4Q3A7K2-F1
#
_entry.id   AF-A0A4Q3A7K2-F1
#
_cell.length_a   1.000
_cell.length_b   1.000
_cell.length_c   1.000
_cell.angle_alpha   90.00
_cell.angle_beta   90.00
_cell.angle_gamma   90.00
#
_symmetry.space_group_name_H-M   'P 1'
#
loop_
_entity.id
_entity.type
_entity.pdbx_description
1 polymer ?
#
loop_
_entity_poly.entity_id
_entity_poly.type
_entity_poly.pdbx_seq_one_letter_code
_entity_poly.pdbx_strand_id
1 'polypeptide(L)' 'HGHDHADYILSGLPFSTLPPGIGPRIASETHAALRPGGAFLVYQFSPKVKDFLTPHFERIDHAFEPVNIPPAQLYWGWKD' A
#
# COMPACT_ATOMS: atom_id res chain seq x y z
N HIS A 1 -18.01 -19.34 4.67
CA HIS A 1 -16.69 -19.67 4.10
C HIS A 1 -15.85 -18.40 4.12
N GLY A 2 -14.68 -18.43 4.77
CA GLY A 2 -13.75 -17.29 4.78
C GLY A 2 -12.80 -17.37 3.59
N HIS A 3 -12.23 -16.23 3.19
CA HIS A 3 -11.16 -16.17 2.20
C HIS A 3 -9.81 -16.14 2.94
N ASP A 4 -8.91 -17.08 2.63
CA ASP A 4 -7.58 -17.16 3.26
C ASP A 4 -6.65 -16.03 2.81
N HIS A 5 -6.94 -15.43 1.64
CA HIS A 5 -6.16 -14.36 1.04
C HIS A 5 -7.06 -13.29 0.41
N ALA A 6 -6.55 -12.07 0.34
CA ALA A 6 -7.20 -10.94 -0.30
C ALA A 6 -6.75 -10.78 -1.76
N ASP A 7 -7.69 -10.42 -2.64
CA ASP A 7 -7.39 -9.93 -3.99
C ASP A 7 -6.78 -8.51 -3.94
N TYR A 8 -7.36 -7.66 -3.11
CA TYR A 8 -6.94 -6.28 -2.94
C TYR A 8 -7.00 -5.87 -1.48
N ILE A 9 -6.01 -5.09 -1.05
CA ILE A 9 -6.02 -4.42 0.24
C ILE A 9 -5.95 -2.92 -0.03
N LEU A 10 -6.76 -2.13 0.66
CA LEU A 10 -6.82 -0.67 0.53
C LEU A 10 -6.47 -0.02 1.87
N SER A 11 -5.55 0.94 1.87
CA SER A 11 -5.17 1.68 3.08
C SER A 11 -5.10 3.18 2.86
N GLY A 12 -5.75 3.91 3.76
CA GLY A 12 -5.60 5.36 3.95
C GLY A 12 -4.78 5.73 5.18
N LEU A 13 -4.07 4.77 5.79
CA LEU A 13 -3.31 4.99 7.02
C LEU A 13 -2.16 5.99 6.77
N PRO A 14 -2.00 7.05 7.57
CA PRO A 14 -1.00 8.08 7.34
C PRO A 14 0.43 7.57 7.60
N PHE A 15 1.03 6.88 6.62
CA PHE A 15 2.34 6.23 6.75
C PHE A 15 3.46 7.16 7.21
N SER A 16 3.35 8.47 6.94
CA SER A 16 4.33 9.48 7.36
C SER A 16 4.27 9.84 8.84
N THR A 17 3.16 9.56 9.54
CA THR A 17 2.97 9.87 10.97
C THR A 17 2.91 8.62 11.85
N LEU A 18 3.00 7.43 11.25
CA LEU A 18 3.05 6.18 11.99
C LEU A 18 4.31 6.10 12.86
N PRO A 19 4.22 5.49 14.05
CA PRO A 19 5.41 5.23 14.87
C PRO A 19 6.46 4.41 14.10
N PRO A 20 7.75 4.60 14.40
CA PRO A 20 8.82 3.82 13.78
C PRO A 20 8.55 2.31 13.85
N GLY A 21 8.78 1.60 12.74
CA GLY A 21 8.58 0.15 12.63
C GLY A 21 7.15 -0.30 12.31
N ILE A 22 6.13 0.56 12.50
CA ILE A 22 4.74 0.19 12.16
C ILE A 22 4.52 0.15 10.64
N GLY A 23 5.04 1.13 9.90
CA GLY A 23 4.95 1.16 8.43
C GLY A 23 5.50 -0.10 7.76
N PRO A 24 6.75 -0.51 8.04
CA PRO A 24 7.33 -1.76 7.51
C PRO A 24 6.53 -3.00 7.91
N ARG A 25 6.04 -3.07 9.15
CA ARG A 25 5.22 -4.20 9.59
C ARG A 25 3.91 -4.28 8.80
N ILE A 26 3.21 -3.16 8.61
CA ILE A 26 1.98 -3.13 7.80
C ILE A 26 2.28 -3.59 6.37
N ALA A 27 3.34 -3.10 5.74
CA ALA A 27 3.69 -3.50 4.38
C ALA A 27 3.96 -5.01 4.27
N SER A 28 4.74 -5.57 5.22
CA SER A 28 5.04 -7.00 5.29
C SER A 28 3.79 -7.87 5.47
N GLU A 29 2.95 -7.57 6.46
CA GLU A 29 1.74 -8.34 6.76
C GLU A 29 0.71 -8.24 5.63
N THR A 30 0.64 -7.07 4.99
CA THR A 30 -0.23 -6.84 3.82
C THR A 30 0.21 -7.68 2.63
N HIS A 31 1.51 -7.71 2.33
CA HIS A 31 2.06 -8.57 1.29
C HIS A 31 1.78 -10.07 1.59
N ALA A 32 1.89 -10.49 2.85
CA ALA A 32 1.58 -11.87 3.25
C ALA A 32 0.09 -12.22 3.05
N ALA A 33 -0.81 -11.30 3.39
CA ALA A 33 -2.26 -11.48 3.26
C ALA A 33 -2.77 -11.48 1.81
N LEU A 34 -2.05 -10.86 0.87
CA LEU A 34 -2.40 -10.89 -0.56
C LEU A 34 -2.16 -12.27 -1.18
N ARG A 35 -3.03 -12.67 -2.11
CA ARG A 35 -2.71 -13.78 -3.03
C ARG A 35 -1.73 -13.32 -4.12
N PRO A 36 -1.01 -14.25 -4.79
CA PRO A 36 -0.35 -13.94 -6.06
C PRO A 36 -1.34 -13.36 -7.07
N GLY A 37 -0.91 -12.32 -7.79
CA GLY A 37 -1.71 -11.45 -8.64
C GLY A 37 -2.58 -10.42 -7.91
N GLY A 38 -2.53 -10.34 -6.58
CA GLY A 38 -3.24 -9.33 -5.78
C GLY A 38 -2.46 -8.02 -5.63
N ALA A 39 -3.13 -6.95 -5.19
CA ALA A 39 -2.48 -5.64 -5.02
C ALA A 39 -2.84 -4.91 -3.74
N PHE A 40 -1.84 -4.20 -3.20
CA PHE A 40 -2.01 -3.26 -2.11
C PHE A 40 -2.09 -1.84 -2.64
N LEU A 41 -3.26 -1.20 -2.48
CA LEU A 41 -3.47 0.21 -2.83
C LEU A 41 -3.34 1.09 -1.59
N VAL A 42 -2.46 2.08 -1.68
CA VAL A 42 -2.32 3.13 -0.68
C VAL A 42 -2.59 4.49 -1.31
N TYR A 43 -3.53 5.24 -0.72
CA TYR A 43 -3.78 6.63 -1.09
C TYR A 43 -3.23 7.54 0.00
N GLN A 44 -2.29 8.40 -0.36
CA GLN A 44 -1.57 9.27 0.57
C GLN A 44 -1.23 10.62 -0.04
N PHE A 45 -1.08 11.63 0.80
CA PHE A 45 -0.63 12.95 0.36
C PHE A 45 0.89 13.03 0.21
N SER A 46 1.62 12.17 0.93
CA SER A 46 3.09 12.18 0.97
C SER A 46 3.70 11.02 0.17
N PRO A 47 4.79 11.27 -0.58
CA PRO A 47 5.47 10.22 -1.34
C PRO A 47 6.26 9.23 -0.47
N LYS A 48 6.43 9.50 0.84
CA LYS A 48 7.15 8.65 1.79
C LYS A 48 6.62 7.22 1.87
N VAL A 49 5.37 6.99 1.47
CA VAL A 49 4.79 5.65 1.44
C VAL A 49 5.60 4.68 0.58
N LYS A 50 6.21 5.17 -0.52
CA LYS A 50 7.01 4.35 -1.44
C LYS A 50 8.14 3.62 -0.72
N ASP A 51 8.82 4.28 0.22
CA ASP A 51 9.94 3.71 0.96
C ASP A 51 9.55 2.49 1.81
N PHE A 52 8.29 2.41 2.24
CA PHE A 52 7.75 1.26 2.97
C PHE A 52 7.29 0.12 2.04
N LEU A 53 6.93 0.44 0.80
CA LEU A 53 6.46 -0.55 -0.17
C LEU A 53 7.62 -1.24 -0.90
N THR A 54 8.66 -0.49 -1.27
CA THR A 54 9.81 -1.00 -2.06
C THR A 54 10.48 -2.25 -1.47
N PRO A 55 10.61 -2.44 -0.15
CA PRO A 55 11.19 -3.67 0.40
C PRO A 55 10.34 -4.93 0.20
N HIS A 56 9.04 -4.80 -0.06
CA HIS A 56 8.08 -5.92 -0.08
C HIS A 56 7.41 -6.14 -1.43
N PHE A 57 7.41 -5.14 -2.32
CA PHE A 57 6.76 -5.19 -3.61
C PHE A 57 7.77 -4.87 -4.71
N GLU A 58 7.99 -5.81 -5.63
CA GLU A 58 8.89 -5.63 -6.77
C GLU A 58 8.30 -4.67 -7.80
N ARG A 59 6.99 -4.79 -8.05
CA ARG A 59 6.25 -3.93 -8.98
C ARG A 59 5.39 -2.93 -8.20
N ILE A 60 5.71 -1.65 -8.36
CA ILE A 60 4.98 -0.54 -7.75
C ILE A 60 4.53 0.44 -8.83
N ASP A 61 3.22 0.57 -9.01
CA ASP A 61 2.64 1.62 -9.86
C ASP A 61 2.30 2.85 -9.02
N HIS A 62 2.40 4.03 -9.65
CA HIS A 62 2.10 5.31 -9.02
C HIS A 62 1.18 6.13 -9.92
N ALA A 63 0.17 6.74 -9.32
CA ALA A 63 -0.69 7.72 -9.98
C ALA A 63 -0.94 8.92 -9.06
N PHE A 64 -1.41 10.00 -9.65
CA PHE A 64 -1.83 11.20 -8.93
C PHE A 64 -3.28 11.50 -9.26
N GLU A 65 -4.10 11.69 -8.22
CA GLU A 65 -5.52 11.98 -8.35
C GLU A 65 -5.80 13.43 -7.91
N PRO A 66 -5.89 14.37 -8.87
CA PRO A 66 -6.09 15.80 -8.58
C PRO A 66 -7.51 16.14 -8.13
N VAL A 67 -8.51 15.27 -8.36
CA VAL A 67 -9.92 15.54 -7.99
C VAL A 67 -10.18 15.24 -6.50
N ASN A 68 -9.33 14.47 -5.84
CA ASN A 68 -9.40 14.30 -4.39
C ASN A 68 -9.19 15.67 -3.70
N ILE A 69 -9.93 15.92 -2.62
CA ILE A 69 -9.78 17.11 -1.78
C ILE A 69 -9.26 16.68 -0.41
N PRO A 70 -7.96 16.86 -0.09
CA PRO A 70 -6.89 17.40 -0.95
C PRO A 70 -6.38 16.39 -2.02
N PRO A 71 -5.61 16.83 -3.04
CA PRO A 71 -5.10 15.94 -4.09
C PRO A 71 -4.24 14.81 -3.52
N ALA A 72 -4.49 13.57 -3.93
CA ALA A 72 -3.84 12.40 -3.35
C ALA A 72 -2.92 11.71 -4.37
N GLN A 73 -1.86 11.09 -3.85
CA GLN A 73 -1.03 10.16 -4.59
C GLN A 73 -1.51 8.74 -4.31
N LEU A 74 -1.55 7.93 -5.36
CA LEU A 74 -1.98 6.54 -5.30
C LEU A 74 -0.78 5.65 -5.61
N TYR A 75 -0.55 4.65 -4.78
CA TYR A 75 0.52 3.67 -4.94
C TYR A 75 -0.06 2.27 -4.92
N TRP A 76 0.27 1.45 -5.92
CA TRP A 76 -0.13 0.05 -6.00
C TRP A 76 1.11 -0.84 -5.91
N GLY A 77 1.23 -1.59 -4.82
CA GLY A 77 2.22 -2.67 -4.71
C GLY A 77 1.59 -3.99 -5.16
N TRP A 78 2.14 -4.59 -6.22
CA TRP A 78 1.63 -5.86 -6.75
C TRP A 78 2.43 -7.04 -6.20
N LYS A 79 1.69 -8.07 -5.78
CA LYS A 79 2.28 -9.37 -5.45
C LYS A 79 2.18 -10.23 -6.69
N ASP A 80 3.26 -10.32 -7.45
CA ASP A 80 3.33 -11.16 -8.64
C ASP A 80 3.49 -12.66 -8.28
#